data_AF-V9H1C9-F1
#
_entry.id   AF-V9H1C9-F1
#
_cell.length_a   1.000
_cell.length_b   1.000
_cell.length_c   1.000
_cell.angle_alpha   90.00
_cell.angle_beta   90.00
_cell.angle_gamma   90.00
#
_symmetry.space_group_name_H-M   'P 1'
#
loop_
_entity.id
_entity.type
_entity.pdbx_description
1 polymer ?
#
loop_
_entity_poly.entity_id
_entity_poly.type
_entity_poly.pdbx_seq_one_letter_code
_entity_poly.pdbx_strand_id
1 'polypeptide(L)'
;FTRESSPDTWLQTKVVFIPKAGKPSHTAPKDFRPISLSSFLLKAMELLLGLHLTACIPSSLISDSQHAYRKGRSTETALHSITSIIEASLNFKEYTLVAFLDIKGAFNNILPTAITGALTDLGVDSRTVSLIDQMLQCRTVEASLGTLTCTRFVSRGTPQGESSRPSYGTWQ
;
A
#
# COMPACT_ATOMS: atom_id res chain seq x y z
N PHE A 1 13.70 13.21 -27.17
CA PHE A 1 12.83 13.03 -25.99
C PHE A 1 13.60 12.28 -24.93
N THR A 2 14.17 13.01 -23.98
CA THR A 2 14.93 12.44 -22.85
C THR A 2 13.98 11.63 -21.99
N ARG A 3 14.32 10.36 -21.78
CA ARG A 3 13.61 9.44 -20.89
C ARG A 3 13.63 10.07 -19.49
N GLU A 4 12.48 10.57 -19.04
CA GLU A 4 12.29 11.05 -17.67
C GLU A 4 12.34 9.84 -16.73
N SER A 5 13.55 9.31 -16.49
CA SER A 5 13.78 8.25 -15.53
C SER A 5 14.13 8.87 -14.19
N SER A 6 13.44 8.43 -13.14
CA SER A 6 13.83 8.72 -11.76
C SER A 6 15.31 8.34 -11.54
N PRO A 7 16.12 9.16 -10.84
CA PRO A 7 17.51 8.82 -10.53
C PRO A 7 17.59 7.48 -9.78
N ASP A 8 18.52 6.61 -10.16
CA ASP A 8 18.72 5.30 -9.52
C ASP A 8 18.96 5.39 -8.00
N THR A 9 19.47 6.52 -7.53
CA THR A 9 19.69 6.81 -6.10
C THR A 9 18.40 6.97 -5.30
N TRP A 10 17.29 7.37 -5.93
CA TRP A 10 16.01 7.53 -5.25
C TRP A 10 15.33 6.18 -4.99
N LEU A 11 15.72 5.19 -5.79
CA LEU A 11 15.17 3.84 -5.89
C LEU A 11 15.92 2.82 -5.01
N GLN A 12 16.89 3.31 -4.22
CA GLN A 12 17.56 2.53 -3.19
C GLN A 12 16.75 2.56 -1.88
N THR A 13 16.46 1.37 -1.37
CA THR A 13 15.69 1.18 -0.14
C THR A 13 16.54 0.39 0.86
N LYS A 14 16.74 0.93 2.05
CA LYS A 14 17.43 0.22 3.13
C LYS A 14 16.43 -0.55 3.98
N VAL A 15 16.64 -1.85 4.21
CA VAL A 15 15.81 -2.65 5.10
C VAL A 15 16.46 -2.83 6.46
N VAL A 16 15.71 -2.46 7.50
CA VAL A 16 16.07 -2.64 8.91
C VAL A 16 15.10 -3.64 9.54
N PHE A 17 15.63 -4.60 10.29
CA PHE A 17 14.83 -5.63 10.95
C PHE A 17 14.52 -5.22 12.39
N ILE A 18 13.24 -5.04 12.72
CA ILE A 18 12.79 -4.73 14.08
C ILE A 18 12.24 -6.00 14.75
N PRO A 19 12.74 -6.39 15.93
CA PRO A 19 12.23 -7.56 16.66
C PRO A 19 10.77 -7.38 17.09
N LYS A 20 9.96 -8.44 16.99
CA LYS A 20 8.57 -8.46 17.48
C LYS A 20 8.56 -8.60 19.00
N ALA A 21 7.87 -7.69 19.69
CA ALA A 21 7.65 -7.79 21.13
C ALA A 21 6.94 -9.12 21.51
N GLY A 22 7.36 -9.74 22.61
CA GLY A 22 6.74 -10.96 23.15
C GLY A 22 7.23 -12.28 22.57
N LYS A 23 8.35 -12.29 21.82
CA LYS A 23 8.99 -13.54 21.36
C LYS A 23 10.14 -13.94 22.31
N PRO A 24 10.19 -15.21 22.76
CA PRO A 24 11.18 -15.67 23.75
C PRO A 24 12.60 -15.75 23.19
N SER A 25 12.74 -15.83 21.86
CA SER A 25 14.03 -15.83 21.16
C SER A 25 13.86 -15.15 19.80
N HIS A 26 14.81 -14.31 19.40
CA HIS A 26 14.84 -13.64 18.10
C HIS A 26 15.76 -14.39 17.12
N THR A 27 15.55 -15.69 17.00
CA THR A 27 16.40 -16.60 16.21
C THR A 27 15.81 -16.92 14.84
N ALA A 28 14.49 -16.83 14.65
CA ALA A 28 13.87 -17.07 13.35
C ALA A 28 13.61 -15.74 12.59
N PRO A 29 13.74 -15.72 11.25
CA PRO A 29 13.41 -14.54 10.43
C PRO A 29 11.98 -14.00 10.64
N LYS A 30 11.04 -14.88 11.02
CA LYS A 30 9.64 -14.54 11.29
C LYS A 30 9.44 -13.72 12.57
N ASP A 31 10.45 -13.67 13.44
CA ASP A 31 10.42 -12.91 14.69
C ASP A 31 10.80 -11.44 14.49
N PHE A 32 11.19 -11.07 13.28
CA PHE A 32 11.47 -9.69 12.89
C PHE A 32 10.38 -9.12 11.98
N ARG A 33 10.25 -7.80 11.99
CA ARG A 33 9.49 -7.00 11.03
C ARG A 33 10.52 -6.28 10.15
N PRO A 34 10.61 -6.58 8.85
CA PRO A 34 11.40 -5.77 7.95
C PRO A 34 10.73 -4.40 7.78
N ILE A 35 11.47 -3.32 8.01
CA ILE A 35 11.04 -1.96 7.72
C ILE A 35 11.91 -1.43 6.59
N SER A 36 11.23 -0.99 5.54
CA SER A 36 11.86 -0.42 4.35
C SER A 36 12.00 1.08 4.49
N LEU A 37 13.23 1.56 4.46
CA LEU A 37 13.63 2.96 4.54
C LEU A 37 14.01 3.44 3.14
N SER A 38 13.01 3.96 2.43
CA SER A 38 13.22 4.61 1.14
C SER A 38 13.63 6.07 1.31
N SER A 39 14.23 6.63 0.25
CA SER A 39 14.66 8.02 0.23
C SER A 39 13.51 9.00 0.50
N PHE A 40 13.81 10.14 1.12
CA PHE A 40 12.80 11.18 1.36
C PHE A 40 12.15 11.66 0.06
N LEU A 41 12.95 11.76 -1.02
CA LEU A 41 12.48 12.16 -2.34
C LEU A 41 11.51 11.14 -2.93
N LEU A 42 11.77 9.83 -2.78
CA LEU A 42 10.84 8.80 -3.23
C LEU A 42 9.50 8.90 -2.47
N LYS A 43 9.54 9.10 -1.15
CA LYS A 43 8.32 9.30 -0.34
C LYS A 43 7.54 10.54 -0.75
N ALA A 44 8.22 11.63 -1.07
CA ALA A 44 7.59 12.85 -1.55
C ALA A 44 6.92 12.63 -2.93
N MET A 45 7.58 11.90 -3.83
CA MET A 45 6.99 11.52 -5.11
C MET A 45 5.78 10.61 -4.94
N GLU A 46 5.86 9.58 -4.09
CA GLU A 46 4.73 8.69 -3.78
C GLU A 46 3.52 9.47 -3.23
N LEU A 47 3.77 10.46 -2.37
CA LEU A 47 2.73 11.35 -1.86
C LEU A 47 2.10 12.19 -2.98
N LEU A 48 2.91 12.83 -3.82
CA LEU A 48 2.42 13.64 -4.94
C LEU A 48 1.63 12.81 -5.94
N LEU A 49 2.11 11.60 -6.27
CA LEU A 49 1.42 10.66 -7.14
C LEU A 49 0.10 10.20 -6.51
N GLY A 50 0.07 9.92 -5.21
CA GLY A 50 -1.16 9.57 -4.51
C GLY A 50 -2.20 10.68 -4.55
N LEU A 51 -1.78 11.95 -4.37
CA LEU A 51 -2.66 13.11 -4.49
C LEU A 51 -3.16 13.29 -5.92
N HIS A 52 -2.28 13.13 -6.91
CA HIS A 52 -2.62 13.22 -8.33
C HIS A 52 -3.64 12.15 -8.73
N LEU A 53 -3.39 10.88 -8.38
CA LEU A 53 -4.31 9.77 -8.65
C LEU A 53 -5.68 9.98 -8.00
N THR A 54 -5.72 10.49 -6.76
CA THR A 54 -6.98 10.79 -6.07
C THR A 54 -7.76 11.93 -6.75
N ALA A 55 -7.06 12.86 -7.41
CA ALA A 55 -7.69 13.94 -8.16
C ALA A 55 -8.15 13.51 -9.56
N CYS A 56 -7.40 12.62 -10.21
CA CYS A 56 -7.65 12.18 -11.59
C CYS A 56 -8.67 11.04 -11.68
N ILE A 57 -8.70 10.12 -10.72
CA ILE A 57 -9.62 8.99 -10.71
C ILE A 57 -10.96 9.45 -10.13
N PRO A 58 -12.05 9.44 -10.92
CA PRO A 58 -13.37 9.79 -10.42
C PRO A 58 -13.80 8.83 -9.32
N SER A 59 -14.41 9.35 -8.25
CA SER A 59 -14.92 8.53 -7.14
C SER A 59 -16.01 7.54 -7.59
N SER A 60 -16.67 7.79 -8.71
CA SER A 60 -17.66 6.90 -9.33
C SER A 60 -17.07 5.60 -9.91
N LEU A 61 -15.77 5.57 -10.22
CA LEU A 61 -15.08 4.36 -10.66
C LEU A 61 -14.68 3.45 -9.49
N ILE A 62 -14.76 3.96 -8.25
CA ILE A 62 -14.40 3.24 -7.04
C ILE A 62 -15.69 2.80 -6.35
N SER A 63 -15.74 1.54 -5.92
CA SER A 63 -16.90 1.00 -5.19
C SER A 63 -17.26 1.85 -3.97
N ASP A 64 -18.56 2.10 -3.77
CA ASP A 64 -19.06 2.81 -2.60
C ASP A 64 -18.88 2.05 -1.28
N SER A 65 -18.68 0.74 -1.38
CA SER A 65 -18.31 -0.12 -0.25
C SER A 65 -16.79 -0.10 0.03
N GLN A 66 -15.97 0.63 -0.74
CA GLN A 66 -14.56 0.81 -0.44
C GLN A 66 -14.36 1.97 0.55
N HIS A 67 -14.12 1.61 1.80
CA HIS A 67 -13.89 2.58 2.88
C HIS A 67 -12.41 2.92 3.09
N ALA A 68 -11.51 2.00 2.77
CA ALA A 68 -10.07 2.22 2.93
C ALA A 68 -9.54 3.18 1.84
N TYR A 69 -8.61 4.05 2.24
CA TYR A 69 -7.90 4.98 1.34
C TYR A 69 -8.80 5.92 0.51
N ARG A 70 -10.04 6.17 0.95
CA ARG A 70 -10.99 7.08 0.29
C ARG A 70 -11.24 8.30 1.17
N LYS A 71 -11.16 9.50 0.59
CA LYS A 71 -11.45 10.74 1.31
C LYS A 71 -12.90 10.72 1.83
N GLY A 72 -13.09 11.05 3.10
CA GLY A 72 -14.41 11.05 3.75
C GLY A 72 -14.94 9.66 4.14
N ARG A 73 -14.13 8.60 4.02
CA ARG A 73 -14.44 7.27 4.55
C ARG A 73 -13.41 6.88 5.61
N SER A 74 -13.88 6.13 6.60
CA SER A 74 -13.08 5.62 7.71
C SER A 74 -13.51 4.20 8.10
N THR A 75 -12.78 3.59 9.01
CA THR A 75 -13.17 2.31 9.64
C THR A 75 -14.53 2.41 10.34
N GLU A 76 -14.88 3.59 10.87
CA GLU A 76 -16.19 3.84 11.48
C GLU A 76 -17.30 3.83 10.43
N THR A 77 -17.08 4.45 9.27
CA THR A 77 -18.07 4.41 8.18
C THR A 77 -18.29 2.98 7.66
N ALA A 78 -17.25 2.14 7.67
CA ALA A 78 -17.36 0.73 7.28
C ALA A 78 -18.16 -0.06 8.33
N LEU A 79 -17.85 0.16 9.61
CA LEU A 79 -18.57 -0.46 10.72
C LEU A 79 -20.05 -0.08 10.68
N HIS A 80 -20.34 1.22 10.55
CA HIS A 80 -21.71 1.73 10.47
C HIS A 80 -22.49 1.12 9.31
N SER A 81 -21.85 0.98 8.13
CA SER A 81 -22.51 0.38 6.96
C SER A 81 -22.91 -1.08 7.20
N ILE A 82 -22.04 -1.87 7.84
CA ILE A 82 -22.33 -3.27 8.16
C ILE A 82 -23.40 -3.36 9.26
N THR A 83 -23.32 -2.54 10.31
CA THR A 83 -24.31 -2.54 11.40
C THR A 83 -25.70 -2.16 10.90
N SER A 84 -25.80 -1.17 10.00
CA SER A 84 -27.10 -0.78 9.43
C SER A 84 -27.74 -1.91 8.60
N ILE A 85 -26.96 -2.70 7.87
CA ILE A 85 -27.48 -3.87 7.14
C ILE A 85 -28.03 -4.92 8.12
N ILE A 86 -27.30 -5.19 9.19
CA ILE A 86 -27.71 -6.16 10.22
C ILE A 86 -28.99 -5.68 10.92
N GLU A 87 -29.04 -4.41 11.35
CA GLU A 87 -30.21 -3.82 11.99
C GLU A 87 -31.45 -3.84 11.09
N ALA A 88 -31.29 -3.52 9.81
CA ALA A 88 -32.38 -3.58 8.84
C ALA A 88 -32.94 -5.01 8.71
N SER A 89 -32.07 -6.00 8.52
CA SER A 89 -32.48 -7.42 8.45
C SER A 89 -33.19 -7.88 9.73
N LEU A 90 -32.71 -7.46 10.91
CA LEU A 90 -33.35 -7.79 12.18
C LEU A 90 -34.76 -7.19 12.28
N ASN A 91 -34.95 -5.95 11.83
CA ASN A 91 -36.26 -5.30 11.80
C ASN A 91 -37.26 -6.03 10.90
N PHE A 92 -36.80 -6.61 9.79
CA PHE A 92 -37.63 -7.41 8.89
C PHE A 92 -37.76 -8.89 9.32
N LYS A 93 -37.18 -9.28 10.46
CA LYS A 93 -37.11 -10.67 10.96
C LYS A 93 -36.44 -11.62 9.96
N GLU A 94 -35.51 -11.10 9.18
CA GLU A 94 -34.69 -11.86 8.23
C GLU A 94 -33.36 -12.28 8.87
N TYR A 95 -32.69 -13.26 8.26
CA TYR A 95 -31.36 -13.71 8.66
C TYR A 95 -30.28 -13.02 7.83
N THR A 96 -29.29 -12.42 8.51
CA THR A 96 -28.08 -11.90 7.86
C THR A 96 -26.92 -12.88 8.04
N LEU A 97 -26.27 -13.26 6.94
CA LEU A 97 -25.01 -14.01 6.95
C LEU A 97 -23.86 -13.08 6.53
N VAL A 98 -22.79 -13.04 7.32
CA VAL A 98 -21.59 -12.24 7.02
C VAL A 98 -20.40 -13.16 6.81
N ALA A 99 -19.72 -13.02 5.67
CA ALA A 99 -18.48 -13.72 5.36
C ALA A 99 -17.31 -12.74 5.38
N PHE A 100 -16.29 -13.03 6.19
CA PHE A 100 -15.06 -12.24 6.26
C PHE A 100 -13.96 -12.93 5.46
N LEU A 101 -13.32 -12.17 4.56
CA LEU A 101 -12.19 -12.63 3.77
C LEU A 101 -10.93 -11.84 4.17
N ASP A 102 -9.88 -12.54 4.55
CA ASP A 102 -8.56 -11.95 4.80
C ASP A 102 -7.52 -12.52 3.82
N ILE A 103 -6.85 -11.64 3.09
CA ILE A 103 -5.87 -12.02 2.08
C ILE A 103 -4.48 -12.03 2.72
N LYS A 104 -3.93 -13.23 2.90
CA LYS A 104 -2.59 -13.42 3.48
C LYS A 104 -1.53 -12.74 2.60
N GLY A 105 -0.89 -11.72 3.16
CA GLY A 105 0.26 -11.06 2.53
C GLY A 105 -0.11 -10.33 1.24
N ALA A 106 -1.30 -9.70 1.18
CA ALA A 106 -1.77 -8.95 0.02
C ALA A 106 -0.68 -8.07 -0.58
N PHE A 107 -0.10 -7.17 0.20
CA PHE A 107 0.96 -6.25 -0.22
C PHE A 107 2.24 -6.94 -0.74
N ASN A 108 2.62 -8.10 -0.19
CA ASN A 108 3.83 -8.80 -0.58
C ASN A 108 3.66 -9.55 -1.93
N ASN A 109 2.42 -9.85 -2.30
CA ASN A 109 2.11 -10.69 -3.46
C ASN A 109 1.57 -9.89 -4.66
N ILE A 110 1.48 -8.56 -4.57
CA ILE A 110 1.02 -7.74 -5.68
C ILE A 110 2.05 -7.79 -6.82
N LEU A 111 1.55 -8.10 -8.01
CA LEU A 111 2.29 -8.04 -9.26
C LEU A 111 2.29 -6.58 -9.76
N PRO A 112 3.47 -6.00 -10.09
CA PRO A 112 3.52 -4.65 -10.66
C PRO A 112 2.65 -4.48 -11.90
N THR A 113 2.58 -5.51 -12.75
CA THR A 113 1.74 -5.54 -13.95
C THR A 113 0.24 -5.47 -13.66
N ALA A 114 -0.19 -5.99 -12.51
CA ALA A 114 -1.60 -5.89 -12.10
C ALA A 114 -1.94 -4.45 -11.68
N ILE A 115 -1.01 -3.73 -11.05
CA ILE A 115 -1.19 -2.32 -10.69
C ILE A 115 -1.25 -1.47 -11.97
N THR A 116 -0.32 -1.64 -12.89
CA THR A 116 -0.27 -0.83 -14.13
C THR A 116 -1.46 -1.11 -15.04
N GLY A 117 -1.91 -2.37 -15.12
CA GLY A 117 -3.15 -2.74 -15.81
C GLY A 117 -4.37 -2.04 -15.20
N ALA A 118 -4.55 -2.13 -13.87
CA ALA A 118 -5.67 -1.48 -13.19
C ALA A 118 -5.66 0.05 -13.37
N LEU A 119 -4.50 0.70 -13.34
CA LEU A 119 -4.40 2.14 -13.57
C LEU A 119 -4.76 2.53 -15.01
N THR A 120 -4.39 1.68 -15.97
CA THR A 120 -4.75 1.88 -17.39
C THR A 120 -6.27 1.75 -17.58
N ASP A 121 -6.89 0.74 -16.95
CA ASP A 121 -8.34 0.53 -17.00
C ASP A 121 -9.12 1.67 -16.33
N LEU A 122 -8.53 2.32 -15.31
CA LEU A 122 -9.07 3.52 -14.65
C LEU A 122 -8.87 4.81 -15.45
N GLY A 123 -8.24 4.74 -16.63
CA GLY A 123 -8.05 5.89 -17.52
C GLY A 123 -6.92 6.85 -17.10
N VAL A 124 -5.97 6.38 -16.28
CA VAL A 124 -4.78 7.17 -15.92
C VAL A 124 -3.87 7.33 -17.13
N ASP A 125 -3.23 8.50 -17.27
CA ASP A 125 -2.37 8.77 -18.42
C ASP A 125 -1.14 7.85 -18.46
N SER A 126 -0.69 7.52 -19.67
CA SER A 126 0.39 6.57 -19.87
C SER A 126 1.74 7.01 -19.29
N ARG A 127 1.97 8.32 -19.07
CA ARG A 127 3.22 8.80 -18.46
C ARG A 127 3.23 8.51 -16.97
N THR A 128 2.12 8.80 -16.28
CA THR A 128 1.94 8.46 -14.87
C THR A 128 2.02 6.95 -14.65
N VAL A 129 1.38 6.15 -15.50
CA VAL A 129 1.48 4.67 -15.43
C VAL A 129 2.93 4.21 -15.61
N SER A 130 3.65 4.76 -16.60
CA SER A 130 5.06 4.41 -16.83
C SER A 130 5.97 4.83 -15.68
N LEU A 131 5.69 5.96 -15.02
CA LEU A 131 6.46 6.42 -13.87
C LEU A 131 6.24 5.50 -12.67
N ILE A 132 4.98 5.14 -12.41
CA ILE A 132 4.62 4.19 -11.34
C ILE A 132 5.27 2.82 -11.61
N ASP A 133 5.25 2.35 -12.86
CA ASP A 133 5.89 1.09 -13.25
C ASP A 133 7.40 1.10 -12.95
N GLN A 134 8.10 2.18 -13.31
CA GLN A 134 9.52 2.34 -12.98
C GLN A 134 9.77 2.36 -11.47
N MET A 135 8.92 3.02 -10.69
CA MET A 135 9.01 3.06 -9.22
C MET A 135 8.70 1.70 -8.57
N LEU A 136 7.95 0.83 -9.24
CA LEU A 136 7.64 -0.52 -8.75
C LEU A 136 8.70 -1.56 -9.15
N GLN A 137 9.29 -1.43 -10.34
CA GLN A 137 10.27 -2.38 -10.88
C GLN A 137 11.69 -2.15 -10.36
N CYS A 138 12.06 -0.90 -10.11
CA CYS A 138 13.42 -0.55 -9.72
C CYS A 138 13.50 -0.37 -8.20
N ARG A 139 13.52 -1.46 -7.42
CA ARG A 139 13.78 -1.38 -5.98
C ARG A 139 14.99 -2.24 -5.63
N THR A 140 16.11 -1.57 -5.39
CA THR A 140 17.30 -2.21 -4.83
C THR A 140 17.17 -2.17 -3.32
N VAL A 141 17.01 -3.35 -2.71
CA VAL A 141 16.90 -3.48 -1.27
C VAL A 141 18.26 -3.86 -0.69
N GLU A 142 18.79 -3.00 0.17
CA GLU A 142 19.97 -3.31 0.97
C GLU A 142 19.53 -3.68 2.40
N ALA A 143 19.76 -4.92 2.79
CA ALA A 143 19.50 -5.42 4.13
C ALA A 143 20.82 -5.51 4.91
N SER A 144 20.88 -4.90 6.09
CA SER A 144 22.05 -4.95 6.97
C SER A 144 21.71 -5.62 8.31
N LEU A 145 22.47 -6.64 8.72
CA LEU A 145 22.38 -7.30 10.03
C LEU A 145 23.79 -7.40 10.64
N GLY A 146 24.08 -6.54 11.63
CA GLY A 146 25.43 -6.45 12.20
C GLY A 146 26.45 -6.00 11.16
N THR A 147 27.46 -6.83 10.89
CA THR A 147 28.51 -6.59 9.88
C THR A 147 28.15 -7.13 8.49
N LEU A 148 27.02 -7.83 8.35
CA LEU A 148 26.60 -8.44 7.09
C LEU A 148 25.68 -7.50 6.32
N THR A 149 26.04 -7.19 5.08
CA THR A 149 25.20 -6.46 4.13
C THR A 149 24.82 -7.38 2.97
N CYS A 150 23.55 -7.34 2.56
CA CYS A 150 23.05 -8.10 1.43
C CYS A 150 22.21 -7.17 0.55
N THR A 151 22.58 -7.07 -0.72
CA THR A 151 21.83 -6.30 -1.72
C THR A 151 21.03 -7.26 -2.58
N ARG A 152 19.72 -7.01 -2.72
CA ARG A 152 18.82 -7.79 -3.58
C ARG A 152 17.93 -6.87 -4.41
N PHE A 153 17.73 -7.25 -5.66
CA PHE A 153 16.70 -6.66 -6.51
C PHE A 153 15.35 -7.27 -6.16
N VAL A 154 14.36 -6.43 -5.89
CA VAL A 154 13.00 -6.86 -5.55
C VAL A 154 12.09 -6.56 -6.71
N SER A 155 11.47 -7.60 -7.27
CA SER A 155 10.55 -7.52 -8.41
C SER A 155 9.08 -7.75 -8.03
N ARG A 156 8.79 -8.00 -6.74
CA ARG A 156 7.45 -8.33 -6.25
C ARG A 156 7.19 -7.74 -4.86
N GLY A 157 5.94 -7.29 -4.67
CA GLY A 157 5.43 -6.78 -3.41
C GLY A 157 5.77 -5.32 -3.13
N THR A 158 4.93 -4.67 -2.33
CA THR A 158 5.19 -3.32 -1.82
C THR A 158 5.94 -3.41 -0.48
N PRO A 159 6.96 -2.58 -0.24
CA PRO A 159 7.79 -2.66 0.96
C PRO A 159 7.00 -2.43 2.24
N GLN A 160 7.19 -3.33 3.21
CA GLN A 160 6.56 -3.20 4.50
C GLN A 160 7.18 -2.02 5.27
N GLY A 161 6.33 -1.06 5.68
CA GLY A 161 6.75 0.20 6.31
C GLY A 161 6.52 1.43 5.43
N GLU A 162 6.34 1.27 4.12
CA GLU A 162 5.82 2.30 3.22
C GLU A 162 4.29 2.33 3.32
N SER A 163 3.79 2.56 4.54
CA SER A 163 2.43 3.04 4.66
C SER A 163 2.47 4.47 4.17
N SER A 164 2.00 4.71 2.94
CA SER A 164 1.41 6.00 2.56
C SER A 164 0.25 6.27 3.53
N ARG A 165 0.60 6.69 4.73
CA ARG A 165 -0.34 7.27 5.68
C ARG A 165 -0.81 8.56 5.01
N PRO A 166 -2.11 8.76 4.78
CA PRO A 166 -2.61 10.11 4.63
C PRO A 166 -2.45 10.75 6.01
N SER A 167 -1.32 11.40 6.27
CA SER A 167 -1.14 12.28 7.42
C SER A 167 -1.63 13.68 7.07
N TYR A 168 -2.88 13.78 6.61
CA TYR A 168 -3.59 15.05 6.48
C TYR A 168 -5.00 14.87 7.02
N GLY A 169 -5.20 15.33 8.25
CA GLY A 169 -6.45 15.23 8.98
C GLY A 169 -6.25 15.42 10.48
N THR A 170 -5.56 16.49 10.87
CA THR A 170 -5.81 17.08 12.19
C THR A 170 -7.28 17.45 12.23
N TRP A 171 -8.01 16.76 13.10
CA TRP A 171 -9.38 17.07 13.49
C TRP A 171 -9.46 18.49 14.05
N GLN A 172 -10.30 19.30 13.43
CA GLN A 172 -11.34 20.05 14.13
C GLN A 172 -12.66 19.78 13.44
#